data_AF-A0A087V1X8-F1
#
_entry.id   AF-A0A087V1X8-F1
#
_cell.length_a   1.000
_cell.length_b   1.000
_cell.length_c   1.000
_cell.angle_alpha   90.00
_cell.angle_beta   90.00
_cell.angle_gamma   90.00
#
_symmetry.space_group_name_H-M   'P 1'
#
loop_
_entity.id
_entity.type
_entity.pdbx_description
1 polymer ?
#
loop_
_entity_poly.entity_id
_entity_poly.type
_entity_poly.pdbx_seq_one_letter_code
_entity_poly.pdbx_strand_id
1 'polypeptide(L)'
;MKLIHNISRKNSISHDEFYKLFVAKEEPVLLLDVIKDWPAFGTNRWSVEYILNKAGYRTVPIEIGSKYTDDNWTQKLMTVEDFVDNYIWNESCQKEIGYLAQHNIFDQIPELFDDIAIPTYITTTEVDISIYFGPGGTISPLHFDPKHN
;
A
#
# COMPACT_ATOMS: atom_id res chain seq x y z
N MET A 1 9.53 -23.93 12.32
CA MET A 1 10.42 -24.02 11.14
C MET A 1 10.23 -22.75 10.31
N LYS A 2 11.12 -21.76 10.40
CA LYS A 2 11.07 -20.59 9.50
C LYS A 2 11.60 -21.06 8.15
N LEU A 3 10.72 -21.28 7.17
CA LEU A 3 11.13 -21.37 5.78
C LEU A 3 11.59 -19.97 5.38
N ILE A 4 12.89 -19.70 5.51
CA ILE A 4 13.48 -18.48 4.97
C ILE A 4 13.75 -18.79 3.49
N HIS A 5 12.70 -18.76 2.67
CA HIS A 5 12.91 -18.72 1.24
C HIS A 5 13.40 -17.31 0.91
N ASN A 6 14.65 -17.21 0.44
CA ASN A 6 15.21 -15.93 0.04
C ASN A 6 14.54 -15.50 -1.26
N ILE A 7 13.76 -14.42 -1.20
CA ILE A 7 13.19 -13.80 -2.40
C ILE A 7 14.33 -13.19 -3.22
N SER A 8 14.34 -13.48 -4.52
CA SER A 8 15.31 -12.93 -5.46
C SER A 8 15.25 -11.41 -5.47
N ARG A 9 16.41 -10.74 -5.55
CA ARG A 9 16.51 -9.27 -5.65
C ARG A 9 17.14 -8.88 -6.96
N LYS A 10 16.55 -7.94 -7.69
CA LYS A 10 17.03 -7.47 -8.99
C LYS A 10 17.06 -5.95 -9.05
N ASN A 11 18.10 -5.42 -9.68
CA ASN A 11 18.20 -4.03 -10.11
C ASN A 11 18.25 -4.04 -11.64
N SER A 12 17.62 -3.05 -12.28
CA SER A 12 17.77 -2.75 -13.71
C SER A 12 17.56 -3.96 -14.63
N ILE A 13 16.62 -4.85 -14.28
CA ILE A 13 16.29 -6.03 -15.09
C ILE A 13 15.48 -5.60 -16.32
N SER A 14 15.72 -6.23 -17.47
CA SER A 14 14.89 -5.94 -18.64
C SER A 14 13.47 -6.50 -18.49
N HIS A 15 12.50 -5.92 -19.20
CA HIS A 15 11.12 -6.45 -19.24
C HIS A 15 11.09 -7.93 -19.63
N ASP A 16 11.84 -8.33 -20.66
CA ASP A 16 11.90 -9.71 -21.14
C ASP A 16 12.47 -10.68 -20.11
N GLU A 17 13.53 -10.28 -19.40
CA GLU A 17 14.11 -11.11 -18.33
C GLU A 17 13.16 -11.20 -17.14
N PHE A 18 12.52 -10.09 -16.74
CA PHE A 18 11.53 -10.09 -15.68
C PHE A 18 10.40 -11.08 -15.99
N TYR A 19 9.86 -11.02 -17.21
CA TYR A 19 8.77 -11.89 -17.62
C TYR A 19 9.19 -13.37 -17.69
N LYS A 20 10.32 -13.68 -18.34
CA LYS A 20 10.79 -15.07 -18.52
C LYS A 20 11.24 -15.73 -17.23
N LEU A 21 11.85 -14.97 -16.32
CA LEU A 21 12.45 -15.51 -15.11
C LEU A 21 11.49 -15.56 -13.94
N PHE A 22 10.51 -14.65 -13.86
CA PHE A 22 9.64 -14.50 -12.69
C PHE A 22 8.17 -14.65 -13.04
N VAL A 23 7.62 -13.82 -13.93
CA VAL A 23 6.17 -13.82 -14.23
C VAL A 23 5.72 -15.16 -14.81
N ALA A 24 6.39 -15.66 -15.86
CA ALA A 24 6.05 -16.92 -16.51
C ALA A 24 6.25 -18.17 -15.62
N LYS A 25 6.96 -18.01 -14.50
CA LYS A 25 7.24 -19.09 -13.54
C LYS A 25 6.48 -18.94 -12.22
N GLU A 26 5.69 -17.88 -12.08
CA GLU A 26 5.02 -17.51 -10.83
C GLU A 26 5.99 -17.42 -9.63
N GLU A 27 7.21 -16.93 -9.87
CA GLU A 27 8.23 -16.77 -8.83
C GLU A 27 8.31 -15.32 -8.31
N PRO A 28 8.31 -15.10 -6.98
CA PRO A 28 8.40 -13.76 -6.41
C PRO A 28 9.79 -13.13 -6.58
N VAL A 29 9.82 -11.81 -6.80
CA VAL A 29 11.05 -11.03 -6.95
C VAL A 29 10.90 -9.63 -6.35
N LEU A 30 11.96 -9.12 -5.72
CA LEU A 30 12.07 -7.74 -5.28
C LEU A 30 12.82 -6.93 -6.34
N LEU A 31 12.15 -5.92 -6.90
CA LEU A 31 12.74 -4.97 -7.85
C LEU A 31 13.14 -3.70 -7.09
N LEU A 32 14.43 -3.37 -7.08
CA LEU A 32 14.98 -2.40 -6.12
C LEU A 32 15.06 -0.96 -6.64
N ASP A 33 15.02 -0.75 -7.96
CA ASP A 33 15.29 0.55 -8.59
C ASP A 33 14.12 1.09 -9.43
N VAL A 34 12.94 0.48 -9.30
CA VAL A 34 11.76 0.74 -10.15
C VAL A 34 11.04 2.03 -9.78
N ILE A 35 10.97 2.33 -8.48
CA ILE A 35 10.20 3.44 -7.93
C ILE A 35 11.08 4.60 -7.42
N LYS A 36 12.39 4.53 -7.67
CA LYS A 36 13.37 5.49 -7.12
C LYS A 36 13.12 6.94 -7.55
N ASP A 37 12.48 7.12 -8.70
CA ASP A 37 12.23 8.43 -9.31
C ASP A 37 10.79 8.93 -9.04
N TRP A 38 10.00 8.22 -8.23
CA TRP A 38 8.66 8.69 -7.84
C TRP A 38 8.77 9.99 -7.03
N PRO A 39 8.01 11.05 -7.39
CA PRO A 39 7.97 12.28 -6.62
C PRO A 39 7.59 12.08 -5.15
N ALA A 40 6.82 11.03 -4.82
CA ALA A 40 6.48 10.61 -3.46
C ALA A 40 7.70 10.35 -2.54
N PHE A 41 8.89 10.09 -3.10
CA PHE A 41 10.14 9.98 -2.33
C PHE A 41 11.03 11.24 -2.40
N GLY A 42 10.68 12.21 -3.24
CA GLY A 42 11.51 13.37 -3.58
C GLY A 42 10.76 14.69 -3.49
N THR A 43 10.34 15.23 -4.63
CA THR A 43 9.79 16.59 -4.75
C THR A 43 8.44 16.76 -4.05
N ASN A 44 7.62 15.71 -4.06
CA ASN A 44 6.30 15.66 -3.42
C ASN A 44 6.33 14.60 -2.31
N ARG A 45 7.34 14.67 -1.46
CA ARG A 45 7.61 13.60 -0.49
C ARG A 45 6.39 13.33 0.40
N TRP A 46 5.89 12.10 0.38
CA TRP A 46 4.78 11.70 1.22
C TRP A 46 5.19 11.71 2.69
N SER A 47 4.43 12.45 3.48
CA SER A 47 4.43 12.46 4.94
C SER A 47 2.98 12.46 5.43
N VAL A 48 2.76 12.22 6.72
CA VAL A 48 1.42 12.27 7.30
C VAL A 48 0.80 13.66 7.08
N GLU A 49 1.59 14.72 7.24
CA GLU A 49 1.17 16.12 7.03
C GLU A 49 0.84 16.40 5.56
N TYR A 50 1.63 15.86 4.63
CA TYR A 50 1.35 15.99 3.19
C TYR A 50 0.00 15.33 2.84
N ILE A 51 -0.21 14.11 3.33
CA ILE A 51 -1.47 13.38 3.12
C ILE A 51 -2.63 14.14 3.75
N LEU A 52 -2.51 14.65 4.98
CA LEU A 52 -3.55 15.47 5.60
C LEU A 52 -3.87 16.74 4.79
N ASN A 53 -2.84 17.42 4.25
CA ASN A 53 -3.06 18.61 3.43
C ASN A 53 -3.86 18.31 2.16
N LYS A 54 -3.61 17.16 1.52
CA LYS A 54 -4.28 16.74 0.28
C LYS A 54 -5.64 16.07 0.52
N ALA A 55 -5.75 15.32 1.61
CA ALA A 55 -6.78 14.30 1.81
C ALA A 55 -7.55 14.41 3.13
N GLY A 56 -7.16 15.29 4.06
CA GLY A 56 -7.62 15.27 5.46
C GLY A 56 -9.14 15.17 5.61
N TYR A 57 -9.88 15.95 4.82
CA TYR A 57 -11.34 16.03 4.85
C TYR A 57 -12.05 14.94 4.02
N ARG A 58 -11.32 14.05 3.35
CA ARG A 58 -11.88 12.94 2.55
C ARG A 58 -12.29 11.79 3.45
N THR A 59 -13.43 11.18 3.13
CA THR A 59 -13.94 10.04 3.88
C THR A 59 -13.37 8.74 3.31
N VAL A 60 -12.74 7.95 4.17
CA VAL A 60 -12.09 6.69 3.80
C VAL A 60 -12.58 5.54 4.67
N PRO A 61 -12.59 4.30 4.14
CA PRO A 61 -12.90 3.11 4.91
C PRO A 61 -11.68 2.67 5.73
N ILE A 62 -11.82 2.66 7.05
CA ILE A 62 -10.78 2.20 7.98
C ILE A 62 -11.20 0.86 8.57
N GLU A 63 -10.35 -0.14 8.41
CA GLU A 63 -10.43 -1.39 9.14
C GLU A 63 -9.97 -1.17 10.59
N ILE A 64 -10.75 -1.63 11.56
CA ILE A 64 -10.45 -1.49 12.98
C ILE A 64 -10.43 -2.88 13.60
N GLY A 65 -9.32 -3.22 14.27
CA GLY A 65 -9.08 -4.51 14.90
C GLY A 65 -7.74 -5.11 14.47
N SER A 66 -7.33 -6.22 15.09
CA SER A 66 -6.03 -6.86 14.81
C SER A 66 -5.93 -7.47 13.41
N LYS A 67 -7.04 -8.01 12.88
CA LYS A 67 -7.14 -8.60 11.54
C LYS A 67 -8.61 -8.84 11.16
N TYR A 68 -8.91 -8.85 9.86
CA TYR A 68 -10.27 -9.07 9.33
C TYR A 68 -10.89 -10.43 9.62
N THR A 69 -10.12 -11.36 10.19
CA THR A 69 -10.62 -12.68 10.60
C THR A 69 -11.05 -12.73 12.07
N ASP A 70 -10.90 -11.65 12.83
CA ASP A 70 -11.27 -11.60 14.25
C ASP A 70 -12.71 -11.11 14.45
N ASP A 71 -13.41 -11.68 15.44
CA ASP A 71 -14.83 -11.36 15.71
C ASP A 71 -15.09 -9.89 16.05
N ASN A 72 -14.07 -9.17 16.52
CA ASN A 72 -14.16 -7.75 16.87
C ASN A 72 -13.76 -6.82 15.72
N TRP A 73 -13.41 -7.36 14.55
CA TRP A 73 -13.07 -6.55 13.39
C TRP A 73 -14.31 -5.82 12.86
N THR A 74 -14.13 -4.56 12.49
CA THR A 74 -15.16 -3.77 11.82
C THR A 74 -14.52 -2.84 10.81
N GLN A 75 -15.31 -2.38 9.84
CA GLN A 75 -14.95 -1.25 9.00
C GLN A 75 -15.76 -0.02 9.42
N LYS A 76 -15.12 1.15 9.49
CA LYS A 76 -15.80 2.43 9.73
C LYS A 76 -15.37 3.45 8.68
N LEU A 77 -16.33 4.26 8.24
CA LEU A 77 -16.05 5.45 7.46
C LEU A 77 -15.71 6.60 8.41
N MET A 78 -14.58 7.24 8.18
CA MET A 78 -14.17 8.46 8.89
C MET A 78 -13.32 9.33 7.96
N THR A 79 -13.03 10.55 8.37
CA THR A 79 -12.13 11.40 7.59
C THR A 79 -10.68 10.90 7.72
N VAL A 80 -9.81 11.24 6.76
CA VAL A 80 -8.37 10.94 6.88
C VAL A 80 -7.77 11.65 8.11
N GLU A 81 -8.25 12.85 8.42
CA GLU A 81 -7.87 13.59 9.63
C GLU A 81 -8.23 12.82 10.90
N ASP A 82 -9.50 12.37 11.04
CA ASP A 82 -9.92 11.54 12.17
C ASP A 82 -9.09 10.24 12.25
N PHE A 83 -8.80 9.62 11.10
CA PHE A 83 -7.98 8.42 11.07
C PHE A 83 -6.57 8.67 11.62
N VAL A 84 -5.91 9.73 11.17
CA VAL A 84 -4.56 10.08 11.62
C VAL A 84 -4.53 10.42 13.10
N ASP A 85 -5.48 11.23 13.57
CA ASP A 85 -5.58 11.63 14.97
C ASP A 85 -5.80 10.42 15.87
N ASN A 86 -6.71 9.52 15.51
CA ASN A 86 -7.07 8.39 16.37
C ASN A 86 -6.09 7.21 16.26
N TYR A 87 -5.54 6.94 15.07
CA TYR A 87 -4.83 5.69 14.77
C TYR A 87 -3.35 5.85 14.41
N ILE A 88 -2.86 7.07 14.11
CA ILE A 88 -1.45 7.27 13.71
C ILE A 88 -0.68 8.05 14.77
N TRP A 89 -1.16 9.21 15.22
CA TRP A 89 -0.40 10.05 16.16
C TRP A 89 -0.54 9.62 17.64
N ASN A 90 -1.70 9.08 18.02
CA ASN A 90 -2.02 8.78 19.42
C ASN A 90 -1.86 7.29 19.78
N GLU A 91 -0.73 6.67 19.39
CA GLU A 91 -0.47 5.23 19.63
C GLU A 91 -0.59 4.81 21.11
N SER A 92 -0.24 5.69 22.06
CA SER A 92 -0.25 5.38 23.50
C SER A 92 -1.65 5.28 24.11
N CYS A 93 -2.68 5.82 23.45
CA CYS A 93 -4.06 5.76 23.90
C CYS A 93 -4.91 4.77 23.08
N GLN A 94 -4.33 4.13 22.06
CA GLN A 94 -5.05 3.22 21.19
C GLN A 94 -5.31 1.87 21.86
N LYS A 95 -6.57 1.47 21.86
CA LYS A 95 -7.00 0.12 22.25
C LYS A 95 -6.99 -0.85 21.06
N GLU A 96 -7.06 -0.32 19.84
CA GLU A 96 -7.26 -1.06 18.61
C GLU A 96 -6.42 -0.44 17.47
N ILE A 97 -6.02 -1.26 16.50
CA ILE A 97 -5.28 -0.83 15.31
C ILE A 97 -6.28 -0.40 14.24
N GLY A 98 -6.03 0.75 13.64
CA GLY A 98 -6.76 1.25 12.46
C GLY A 98 -5.90 1.09 11.21
N TYR A 99 -6.48 0.58 10.13
CA TYR A 99 -5.76 0.34 8.88
C TYR A 99 -6.59 0.81 7.68
N LEU A 100 -6.08 1.79 6.94
CA LEU A 100 -6.56 2.12 5.61
C LEU A 100 -5.96 1.09 4.63
N ALA A 101 -6.69 0.01 4.40
CA ALA A 101 -6.25 -1.10 3.57
C ALA A 101 -7.00 -1.12 2.23
N GLN A 102 -6.27 -1.48 1.16
CA GLN A 102 -6.85 -1.83 -0.15
C GLN A 102 -7.86 -0.80 -0.68
N HIS A 103 -7.55 0.49 -0.48
CA HIS A 103 -8.42 1.57 -0.91
C HIS A 103 -7.86 2.25 -2.15
N ASN A 104 -8.66 2.33 -3.21
CA ASN A 104 -8.35 3.19 -4.34
C ASN A 104 -8.64 4.66 -3.98
N ILE A 105 -7.72 5.26 -3.21
CA ILE A 105 -7.84 6.66 -2.80
C ILE A 105 -7.71 7.63 -3.97
N PHE A 106 -7.12 7.19 -5.08
CA PHE A 106 -6.80 8.05 -6.21
C PHE A 106 -8.04 8.44 -7.03
N ASP A 107 -9.11 7.63 -6.99
CA ASP A 107 -10.41 8.03 -7.53
C ASP A 107 -10.98 9.24 -6.75
N GLN A 108 -10.67 9.35 -5.45
CA GLN A 108 -11.07 10.49 -4.61
C GLN A 108 -10.08 11.66 -4.69
N ILE A 109 -8.80 11.37 -4.93
CA ILE A 109 -7.70 12.33 -4.88
C ILE A 109 -6.76 12.12 -6.08
N PRO A 110 -7.18 12.53 -7.29
CA PRO A 110 -6.40 12.30 -8.51
C PRO A 110 -5.01 12.95 -8.46
N GLU A 111 -4.84 14.03 -7.69
CA GLU A 111 -3.54 14.72 -7.53
C GLU A 111 -2.45 13.82 -6.93
N LEU A 112 -2.81 12.77 -6.17
CA LEU A 112 -1.82 11.82 -5.65
C LEU A 112 -1.23 10.94 -6.77
N PHE A 113 -1.86 10.86 -7.95
CA PHE A 113 -1.26 10.19 -9.10
C PHE A 113 -0.04 10.94 -9.65
N ASP A 114 0.03 12.26 -9.47
CA ASP A 114 1.19 13.03 -9.91
C ASP A 114 2.45 12.66 -9.10
N ASP A 115 2.29 11.95 -7.97
CA ASP A 115 3.36 11.57 -7.07
C ASP A 115 3.95 10.18 -7.34
N ILE A 116 3.31 9.40 -8.21
CA ILE A 116 3.68 8.02 -8.54
C ILE A 116 3.68 7.80 -10.05
N ALA A 117 4.22 6.67 -10.49
CA ALA A 117 4.15 6.26 -11.89
C ALA A 117 3.96 4.75 -11.99
N ILE A 118 3.16 4.31 -12.97
CA ILE A 118 3.00 2.89 -13.27
C ILE A 118 4.38 2.32 -13.67
N PRO A 119 4.89 1.27 -12.99
CA PRO A 119 6.13 0.61 -13.35
C PRO A 119 6.17 0.17 -14.82
N THR A 120 7.32 0.33 -15.48
CA THR A 120 7.52 -0.01 -16.90
C THR A 120 7.30 -1.49 -17.23
N TYR A 121 7.25 -2.36 -16.22
CA TYR A 121 6.98 -3.80 -16.37
C TYR A 121 5.49 -4.11 -16.56
N ILE A 122 4.61 -3.16 -16.25
CA ILE A 122 3.16 -3.33 -16.38
C ILE A 122 2.76 -2.96 -17.80
N THR A 123 2.29 -3.94 -18.55
CA THR A 123 1.90 -3.79 -19.97
C THR A 123 0.40 -3.73 -20.20
N THR A 124 -0.40 -4.02 -19.16
CA THR A 124 -1.86 -3.91 -19.20
C THR A 124 -2.32 -2.46 -19.01
N THR A 125 -3.45 -2.12 -19.60
CA THR A 125 -4.14 -0.84 -19.40
C THR A 125 -5.10 -0.87 -18.21
N GLU A 126 -5.44 -2.05 -17.69
CA GLU A 126 -6.32 -2.24 -16.54
C GLU A 126 -5.47 -2.49 -15.28
N VAL A 127 -5.12 -1.41 -14.59
CA VAL A 127 -4.31 -1.44 -13.37
C VAL A 127 -5.13 -0.92 -12.21
N ASP A 128 -5.35 -1.77 -11.20
CA ASP A 128 -5.93 -1.33 -9.93
C ASP A 128 -4.81 -0.79 -9.04
N ILE A 129 -5.00 0.41 -8.48
CA ILE A 129 -4.01 1.04 -7.62
C ILE A 129 -4.65 1.26 -6.26
N SER A 130 -4.00 0.74 -5.22
CA SER A 130 -4.48 0.80 -3.84
C SER A 130 -3.44 1.41 -2.93
N ILE A 131 -3.90 2.15 -1.92
CA ILE A 131 -3.06 2.61 -0.82
C ILE A 131 -3.20 1.68 0.38
N TYR A 132 -2.10 1.50 1.09
CA TYR A 132 -2.05 0.83 2.38
C TYR A 132 -1.38 1.78 3.37
N PHE A 133 -2.13 2.27 4.34
CA PHE A 133 -1.65 3.26 5.31
C PHE A 133 -2.16 2.91 6.72
N GLY A 134 -1.25 2.75 7.67
CA GLY A 134 -1.56 2.41 9.05
C GLY A 134 -0.34 2.52 9.97
N PRO A 135 -0.54 2.38 11.29
CA PRO A 135 0.54 2.42 12.28
C PRO A 135 1.37 1.13 12.26
N GLY A 136 2.43 1.10 13.06
CA GLY A 136 3.18 -0.12 13.29
C GLY A 136 2.31 -1.24 13.85
N GLY A 137 2.41 -2.44 13.29
CA GLY A 137 1.68 -3.63 13.78
C GLY A 137 0.38 -3.96 13.03
N THR A 138 0.03 -3.24 11.98
CA THR A 138 -1.05 -3.64 11.04
C THR A 138 -0.77 -5.03 10.46
N ILE A 139 -1.77 -5.89 10.40
CA ILE A 139 -1.66 -7.26 9.88
C ILE A 139 -2.68 -7.48 8.79
N SER A 140 -2.20 -7.85 7.60
CA SER A 140 -3.01 -8.53 6.58
C SER A 140 -2.79 -10.05 6.72
N PRO A 141 -3.79 -10.82 7.18
CA PRO A 141 -3.73 -12.29 7.20
C PRO A 141 -3.30 -12.90 5.87
N LEU A 142 -2.84 -14.15 5.91
CA LEU A 142 -2.51 -14.90 4.70
C LEU A 142 -3.74 -15.06 3.80
N HIS A 143 -3.63 -14.61 2.55
CA HIS A 143 -4.64 -14.73 1.51
C HIS A 143 -3.96 -14.79 0.13
N PHE A 144 -4.77 -14.90 -0.93
CA PHE A 144 -4.33 -14.82 -2.32
C PHE A 144 -5.16 -13.79 -3.05
N ASP A 145 -4.52 -13.08 -3.98
CA ASP A 145 -5.18 -12.17 -4.90
C ASP A 145 -5.45 -12.85 -6.25
N PRO A 146 -6.50 -12.44 -6.99
CA PRO A 146 -6.80 -12.98 -8.30
C PRO A 146 -5.94 -12.40 -9.43
N LYS A 147 -5.16 -11.35 -9.17
CA LYS A 147 -4.29 -10.63 -10.12
C LYS A 147 -2.84 -10.64 -9.64
N HIS A 148 -1.90 -10.36 -10.55
CA HIS A 148 -0.50 -10.11 -10.19
C HIS A 148 -0.36 -8.77 -9.45
N ASN A 149 0.56 -8.72 -8.49
CA ASN A 149 0.96 -7.55 -7.69
C ASN A 149 2.48 -7.57 -7.48
#